data_AF-A0A848AWZ5-F1
#
_entry.id   AF-A0A848AWZ5-F1
#
_cell.length_a   1.000
_cell.length_b   1.000
_cell.length_c   1.000
_cell.angle_alpha   90.00
_cell.angle_beta   90.00
_cell.angle_gamma   90.00
#
_symmetry.space_group_name_H-M   'P 1'
#
loop_
_entity.id
_entity.type
_entity.pdbx_description
1 polymer ?
#
loop_
_entity_poly.entity_id
_entity_poly.type
_entity_poly.pdbx_seq_one_letter_code
_entity_poly.pdbx_strand_id
1 'polypeptide(L)'
;MQRKGNTINRDSQVVNQISVGIDMGGSLWATAVQDWGAGKMSYYGLKDKDNQSKEERAFELVSKLLQSGKRVDVFYEAGRYGYWPARKLIALGATVHILPINKLKVAVGPESWTT
;
A
#
# COMPACT_ATOMS: atom_id res chain seq x y z
N MET A 1 -39.44 19.92 15.24
CA MET A 1 -38.82 18.58 15.23
C MET A 1 -37.41 18.69 14.64
N GLN A 2 -36.38 18.86 15.48
CA GLN A 2 -34.98 18.90 15.03
C GLN A 2 -34.55 17.49 14.63
N ARG A 3 -34.05 17.30 13.40
CA ARG A 3 -33.39 16.06 13.00
C ARG A 3 -32.09 15.95 13.80
N LYS A 4 -32.00 14.96 14.69
CA LYS A 4 -30.74 14.54 15.32
C LYS A 4 -29.72 14.36 14.20
N GLY A 5 -28.73 15.24 14.14
CA GLY A 5 -27.60 15.08 13.22
C GLY A 5 -26.94 13.74 13.53
N ASN A 6 -26.74 12.92 12.51
CA ASN A 6 -25.86 11.77 12.61
C ASN A 6 -24.45 12.32 12.87
N THR A 7 -24.07 12.41 14.14
CA THR A 7 -22.67 12.58 14.52
C THR A 7 -21.97 11.30 14.08
N ILE A 8 -21.38 11.34 12.89
CA ILE A 8 -20.43 10.30 12.47
C ILE A 8 -19.25 10.49 13.42
N ASN A 9 -19.11 9.59 14.40
CA ASN A 9 -17.90 9.49 15.20
C ASN A 9 -16.76 9.20 14.23
N ARG A 10 -16.03 10.26 13.86
CA ARG A 10 -14.73 10.18 13.19
C ARG A 10 -13.69 9.74 14.22
N ASP A 11 -13.89 8.61 14.88
CA ASP A 11 -12.71 7.83 15.25
C ASP A 11 -12.06 7.53 13.90
N SER A 12 -11.02 8.31 13.60
CA SER A 12 -10.55 8.55 12.25
C SER A 12 -10.32 7.21 11.57
N GLN A 13 -11.18 6.85 10.60
CA GLN A 13 -11.05 5.61 9.83
C GLN A 13 -9.65 5.47 9.21
N VAL A 14 -8.97 6.61 9.03
CA VAL A 14 -7.60 6.74 8.54
C VAL A 14 -6.58 6.22 9.58
N VAL A 15 -6.81 6.35 10.89
CA VAL A 15 -5.84 5.92 11.93
C VAL A 15 -5.66 4.40 11.97
N ASN A 16 -6.67 3.61 11.59
CA ASN A 16 -6.59 2.14 11.55
C ASN A 16 -6.29 1.58 10.15
N GLN A 17 -5.48 2.30 9.38
CA GLN A 17 -5.21 2.00 7.98
C GLN A 17 -3.71 2.02 7.68
N ILE A 18 -3.30 1.09 6.82
CA ILE A 18 -2.00 1.09 6.15
C ILE A 18 -2.26 1.16 4.64
N SER A 19 -1.64 2.12 3.96
CA SER A 19 -1.66 2.20 2.50
C SER A 19 -0.33 1.72 1.94
N VAL A 20 -0.37 0.84 0.95
CA VAL A 20 0.81 0.29 0.28
C VAL A 20 0.73 0.65 -1.20
N GLY A 21 1.69 1.40 -1.73
CA GLY A 21 1.83 1.66 -3.16
C GLY A 21 2.93 0.80 -3.76
N ILE A 22 2.66 0.10 -4.87
CA ILE A 22 3.64 -0.76 -5.53
C ILE A 22 3.79 -0.34 -6.99
N ASP A 23 4.98 0.11 -7.36
CA ASP A 23 5.41 0.27 -8.75
C ASP A 23 6.16 -0.99 -9.20
N MET A 24 5.57 -1.73 -10.16
CA MET A 24 5.97 -3.08 -10.54
C MET A 24 6.88 -3.07 -11.77
N GLY A 25 8.18 -2.95 -11.54
CA GLY A 25 9.21 -3.08 -12.57
C GLY A 25 9.65 -4.53 -12.82
N GLY A 26 10.41 -4.73 -13.89
CA GLY A 26 10.89 -6.05 -14.28
C GLY A 26 11.95 -6.67 -13.37
N SER A 27 12.82 -5.84 -12.79
CA SER A 27 13.91 -6.25 -11.89
C SER A 27 13.73 -5.79 -10.45
N LEU A 28 12.77 -4.89 -10.22
CA LEU A 28 12.54 -4.20 -8.97
C LEU A 28 11.04 -3.90 -8.84
N TRP A 29 10.45 -4.22 -7.70
CA TRP A 29 9.18 -3.65 -7.27
C TRP A 29 9.45 -2.60 -6.21
N ALA A 30 9.20 -1.33 -6.54
CA ALA A 30 9.36 -0.23 -5.60
C ALA A 30 8.07 -0.11 -4.78
N THR A 31 8.19 -0.30 -3.47
CA THR A 31 7.04 -0.38 -2.56
C THR A 31 7.13 0.71 -1.50
N ALA A 32 6.12 1.58 -1.45
CA ALA A 32 5.93 2.57 -0.39
C ALA A 32 4.85 2.09 0.57
N VAL A 33 5.07 2.25 1.88
CA VAL A 33 4.14 1.88 2.94
C VAL A 33 3.90 3.10 3.82
N GLN A 34 2.65 3.52 3.93
CA GLN A 34 2.20 4.56 4.83
C GLN A 34 1.32 3.95 5.93
N ASP A 35 1.81 3.95 7.16
CA ASP A 35 1.00 3.69 8.35
C ASP A 35 0.44 5.01 8.84
N TRP A 36 -0.86 5.19 8.66
CA TRP A 36 -1.54 6.44 9.00
C TRP A 36 -1.75 6.61 10.50
N GLY A 37 -1.88 5.52 11.25
CA GLY A 37 -2.01 5.59 12.70
C GLY A 37 -0.70 5.94 13.40
N ALA A 38 0.42 5.45 12.87
CA ALA A 38 1.75 5.77 13.38
C ALA A 38 2.34 7.06 12.78
N GLY A 39 1.72 7.61 11.72
CA GLY A 39 2.30 8.70 10.95
C GLY A 39 3.63 8.33 10.27
N LYS A 40 3.88 7.04 10.03
CA LYS A 40 5.17 6.52 9.56
C LYS A 40 5.09 6.14 8.09
N MET A 41 6.05 6.65 7.32
CA MET A 41 6.28 6.25 5.94
C MET A 41 7.54 5.35 5.85
N SER A 42 7.50 4.35 4.98
CA SER A 42 8.63 3.42 4.76
C SER A 42 8.71 3.02 3.30
N TYR A 43 9.93 2.87 2.78
CA TYR A 43 10.18 2.58 1.38
C TYR A 43 11.04 1.32 1.24
N TYR A 44 10.68 0.47 0.28
CA TYR A 44 11.33 -0.80 0.04
C TYR A 44 11.60 -0.97 -1.46
N GLY A 45 12.87 -1.23 -1.80
CA GLY A 45 13.24 -1.70 -3.13
C GLY A 45 13.32 -3.22 -3.15
N LEU A 46 12.26 -3.89 -3.60
CA LEU A 46 12.20 -5.35 -3.60
C LEU A 46 12.74 -5.91 -4.92
N LYS A 47 13.92 -6.55 -4.85
CA LYS A 47 14.55 -7.29 -5.94
C LYS A 47 14.57 -8.78 -5.62
N ASP A 48 14.76 -9.59 -6.65
CA ASP A 48 15.04 -11.02 -6.48
C ASP A 48 16.28 -11.20 -5.58
N LYS A 49 16.24 -12.22 -4.74
CA LYS A 49 17.36 -12.71 -3.91
C LYS A 49 17.54 -14.19 -4.21
N ASP A 50 18.69 -14.74 -3.83
CA ASP A 50 19.15 -16.10 -4.18
C ASP A 50 18.05 -17.17 -4.17
N ASN A 51 17.15 -17.16 -3.17
CA ASN A 51 16.08 -18.14 -3.02
C ASN A 51 14.67 -17.55 -3.01
N GLN A 52 14.48 -16.29 -3.41
CA GLN A 52 13.19 -15.63 -3.28
C GLN A 52 12.98 -14.53 -4.32
N SER A 53 11.86 -14.60 -5.03
CA SER A 53 11.47 -13.57 -6.00
C SER A 53 11.08 -12.25 -5.30
N LYS A 54 11.24 -11.12 -5.99
CA LYS A 54 10.73 -9.82 -5.53
C LYS A 54 9.22 -9.84 -5.30
N GLU A 55 8.48 -10.59 -6.11
CA GLU A 55 7.03 -10.77 -5.98
C GLU A 55 6.68 -11.43 -4.64
N GLU A 56 7.33 -12.55 -4.30
CA GLU A 56 7.16 -13.23 -3.02
C GLU A 56 7.53 -12.32 -1.84
N ARG A 57 8.62 -11.58 -1.96
CA ARG A 57 9.04 -10.61 -0.95
C ARG A 57 8.01 -9.51 -0.73
N ALA A 58 7.33 -9.05 -1.79
CA ALA A 58 6.27 -8.06 -1.70
C ALA A 58 5.04 -8.64 -0.99
N PHE A 59 4.67 -9.88 -1.30
CA PHE A 59 3.56 -10.56 -0.66
C PHE A 59 3.83 -10.84 0.83
N GLU A 60 5.05 -11.22 1.19
CA GLU A 60 5.46 -11.37 2.58
C GLU A 60 5.44 -10.04 3.35
N LEU A 61 5.86 -8.95 2.73
CA LEU A 61 5.76 -7.61 3.32
C LEU A 61 4.29 -7.29 3.64
N VAL A 62 3.38 -7.48 2.68
CA VAL A 62 1.94 -7.23 2.90
C VAL A 62 1.37 -8.16 3.98
N SER A 63 1.74 -9.44 3.97
CA SER A 63 1.32 -10.41 5.00
C SER A 63 1.74 -9.96 6.42
N LYS A 64 2.98 -9.48 6.58
CA LYS A 64 3.44 -8.92 7.87
C LYS A 64 2.67 -7.67 8.28
N LEU A 65 2.32 -6.80 7.33
CA LEU A 65 1.51 -5.61 7.61
C LEU A 65 0.09 -5.99 8.05
N LEU A 66 -0.50 -7.04 7.47
CA LEU A 66 -1.83 -7.55 7.84
C LEU A 66 -1.87 -8.11 9.28
N GLN A 67 -0.76 -8.66 9.79
CA GLN A 67 -0.65 -9.13 11.18
C GLN A 67 -0.82 -8.00 12.21
N SER A 68 -0.70 -6.73 11.80
CA SER A 68 -0.98 -5.58 12.69
C SER A 68 -2.46 -5.45 13.06
N GLY A 69 -3.37 -6.16 12.39
CA GLY A 69 -4.82 -6.04 12.58
C GLY A 69 -5.43 -4.78 11.94
N LYS A 70 -4.62 -3.92 11.33
CA LYS A 70 -5.07 -2.74 10.58
C LYS A 70 -5.60 -3.15 9.21
N ARG A 71 -6.48 -2.32 8.64
CA ARG A 71 -6.87 -2.45 7.24
C ARG A 71 -5.67 -2.14 6.35
N VAL A 72 -5.31 -3.05 5.45
CA VAL A 72 -4.24 -2.83 4.47
C VAL A 72 -4.85 -2.63 3.08
N ASP A 73 -4.70 -1.42 2.55
CA ASP A 73 -5.08 -1.06 1.18
C ASP A 73 -3.83 -1.06 0.29
N VAL A 74 -3.81 -1.89 -0.75
CA VAL A 74 -2.70 -2.01 -1.69
C VAL A 74 -3.09 -1.39 -3.03
N PHE A 75 -2.27 -0.48 -3.53
CA PHE A 75 -2.43 0.25 -4.77
C PHE A 75 -1.31 -0.14 -5.74
N TYR A 76 -1.67 -0.50 -6.97
CA TYR A 76 -0.67 -0.78 -8.00
C TYR A 76 -1.24 -0.56 -9.41
N GLU A 77 -0.36 -0.36 -10.39
CA GLU A 77 -0.77 -0.28 -11.80
C GLU A 77 -0.81 -1.65 -12.46
N ALA A 78 -1.89 -1.97 -13.16
CA ALA A 78 -1.97 -3.18 -14.00
C ALA A 78 -1.13 -3.01 -15.28
N GLY A 79 0.20 -3.02 -15.11
CA GLY A 79 1.18 -3.07 -16.19
C GLY A 79 1.55 -4.50 -16.58
N ARG A 80 2.85 -4.80 -16.60
CA ARG A 80 3.43 -6.10 -17.02
C ARG A 80 2.77 -7.33 -16.40
N TYR A 81 2.33 -7.22 -15.15
CA TYR A 81 1.81 -8.34 -14.37
C TYR A 81 0.28 -8.48 -14.39
N GLY A 82 -0.41 -7.54 -15.05
CA GLY A 82 -1.87 -7.51 -15.14
C GLY A 82 -2.55 -7.66 -13.77
N TYR A 83 -3.52 -8.58 -13.70
CA TYR A 83 -4.35 -8.79 -12.51
C TYR A 83 -3.88 -9.92 -11.59
N TRP A 84 -2.79 -10.61 -11.93
CA TRP A 84 -2.28 -11.71 -11.10
C TRP A 84 -1.88 -11.27 -9.68
N PRO A 85 -1.17 -10.13 -9.48
CA PRO A 85 -0.83 -9.64 -8.15
C PRO A 85 -2.07 -9.37 -7.29
N ALA A 86 -3.13 -8.79 -7.87
CA ALA A 86 -4.37 -8.53 -7.15
C ALA A 86 -4.98 -9.82 -6.57
N ARG A 87 -5.03 -10.91 -7.36
CA ARG A 87 -5.59 -12.18 -6.89
C ARG A 87 -4.82 -12.72 -5.68
N LYS A 88 -3.48 -12.64 -5.71
CA LYS A 88 -2.63 -13.08 -4.60
C LYS A 88 -2.82 -12.20 -3.36
N LEU A 89 -2.84 -10.89 -3.53
CA LEU A 89 -2.99 -9.92 -2.42
C LEU A 89 -4.38 -10.00 -1.77
N ILE A 90 -5.45 -10.16 -2.55
CA ILE A 90 -6.81 -10.37 -2.04
C ILE A 90 -6.87 -11.68 -1.24
N ALA A 91 -6.24 -12.75 -1.73
CA ALA A 91 -6.20 -14.03 -1.01
C ALA A 91 -5.47 -13.94 0.34
N LEU A 92 -4.56 -12.97 0.51
CA LEU A 92 -3.92 -12.68 1.80
C LEU A 92 -4.83 -11.88 2.75
N GLY A 93 -5.92 -11.28 2.26
CA GLY A 93 -6.83 -10.44 3.03
C GLY A 93 -6.61 -8.93 2.87
N ALA A 94 -5.74 -8.51 1.94
CA ALA A 94 -5.57 -7.10 1.62
C ALA A 94 -6.72 -6.58 0.74
N THR A 95 -7.09 -5.32 0.93
CA THR A 95 -7.98 -4.61 -0.01
C THR A 95 -7.13 -4.08 -1.15
N VAL A 96 -7.44 -4.45 -2.40
CA VAL A 96 -6.59 -4.11 -3.55
C VAL A 96 -7.28 -3.13 -4.48
N HIS A 97 -6.56 -2.08 -4.85
CA HIS A 97 -6.97 -1.03 -5.76
C HIS A 97 -6.05 -1.04 -6.98
N ILE A 98 -6.59 -1.42 -8.12
CA ILE A 98 -5.84 -1.44 -9.38
C ILE A 98 -6.01 -0.08 -10.05
N LEU A 99 -4.90 0.60 -10.27
CA LEU A 99 -4.88 1.90 -10.91
C LEU A 99 -4.70 1.75 -12.44
N PRO A 100 -5.30 2.65 -13.24
CA PRO A 100 -4.99 2.76 -14.65
C PRO A 100 -3.49 3.07 -14.85
N ILE A 101 -2.94 2.61 -15.98
CA ILE A 101 -1.54 2.81 -16.35
C ILE A 101 -1.20 4.32 -16.34
N ASN A 102 -0.03 4.69 -15.82
CA ASN A 102 0.48 6.06 -15.67
C ASN A 102 -0.29 6.96 -14.67
N LYS A 103 -0.90 6.39 -13.62
CA LYS A 103 -1.60 7.14 -12.56
C LYS A 103 -0.96 7.04 -11.18
N LEU A 104 0.03 6.17 -11.00
CA LEU A 104 0.74 5.98 -9.75
C LEU A 104 1.93 6.94 -9.71
N LYS A 105 1.76 8.02 -8.95
CA LYS A 105 2.85 8.95 -8.61
C LYS A 105 3.32 8.64 -7.20
N VAL A 106 4.57 8.21 -7.06
CA VAL A 106 5.22 8.12 -5.75
C VAL A 106 5.56 9.54 -5.32
N ALA A 107 4.78 10.11 -4.41
CA ALA A 107 5.11 11.38 -3.78
C ALA A 107 6.10 11.12 -2.65
N VAL A 108 7.35 11.53 -2.84
CA VAL A 108 8.32 11.63 -1.74
C VAL A 108 7.99 12.92 -0.99
N GLY A 109 7.68 12.81 0.31
CA GLY A 109 7.39 13.97 1.15
C GLY A 109 8.57 14.94 1.22
N PRO A 110 8.34 16.23 1.51
CA PRO A 110 9.35 17.26 1.42
C PRO A 110 10.37 17.11 2.55
N GLU A 111 11.59 16.67 2.22
CA GLU A 111 12.77 17.09 2.98
C GLU A 111 13.17 18.48 2.47
N SER A 112 13.06 19.44 3.39
CA SER A 112 13.71 20.75 3.47
C SER A 112 14.72 21.10 2.36
N TRP A 113 14.31 21.99 1.45
CA TRP A 113 15.22 22.91 0.78
C TRP A 113 15.21 24.22 1.57
N THR A 114 16.18 24.39 2.47
CA THR A 114 16.64 25.74 2.84
C THR A 114 17.65 26.17 1.78
N THR A 115 17.36 27.32 1.18
CA THR A 115 18.17 28.11 0.24
C THR A 115 19.63 28.23 0.63
#